data_AF-A0A1F3AH87-F1
#
_entry.id   AF-A0A1F3AH87-F1
#
_cell.length_a   1.000
_cell.length_b   1.000
_cell.length_c   1.000
_cell.angle_alpha   90.00
_cell.angle_beta   90.00
_cell.angle_gamma   90.00
#
_symmetry.space_group_name_H-M   'P 1'
#
loop_
_entity.id
_entity.type
_entity.pdbx_description
1 polymer ?
#
loop_
_entity_poly.entity_id
_entity_poly.type
_entity_poly.pdbx_seq_one_letter_code
_entity_poly.pdbx_strand_id
1 'polypeptide(L)'
;MIIDGLRKDAVRDRKLAERQLDAARLRRDLEAMARRNAMRTSDPVEKRWWLEDLAGYVAKAEELEEYAFFLNQQAAAEESRATRLQAALNARN
;
A
#
# COMPACT_ATOMS: atom_id res chain seq x y z
N MET A 1 3.46 21.05 -19.20
CA MET A 1 4.32 21.84 -18.28
C MET A 1 4.92 20.90 -17.24
N ILE A 2 6.15 21.12 -16.78
CA ILE A 2 6.83 20.23 -15.78
C ILE A 2 6.02 20.10 -14.49
N ILE A 3 5.40 21.19 -14.02
CA ILE A 3 4.55 21.21 -12.82
C ILE A 3 3.33 20.30 -12.95
N ASP A 4 2.67 20.30 -14.10
CA ASP A 4 1.51 19.42 -14.34
C ASP A 4 1.91 17.95 -14.40
N GLY A 5 3.12 17.65 -14.90
CA GLY A 5 3.69 16.30 -14.87
C GLY A 5 3.83 15.80 -13.44
N LEU A 6 4.53 16.56 -12.59
CA LEU A 6 4.72 16.22 -11.17
C LEU A 6 3.41 16.03 -10.41
N ARG A 7 2.38 16.85 -10.68
CA ARG A 7 1.06 16.69 -10.06
C ARG A 7 0.35 15.42 -10.54
N LYS A 8 0.48 15.08 -11.82
CA LYS A 8 -0.11 13.85 -12.38
C LYS A 8 0.54 12.60 -11.83
N ASP A 9 1.87 12.62 -11.70
CA ASP A 9 2.63 11.50 -11.14
C ASP A 9 2.27 11.30 -9.65
N ALA A 10 2.20 12.37 -8.86
CA ALA A 10 1.75 12.28 -7.47
C ALA A 10 0.33 11.71 -7.31
N VAL A 11 -0.62 12.13 -8.16
CA VAL A 11 -1.97 11.59 -8.16
C VAL A 11 -1.98 10.11 -8.55
N ARG A 12 -1.15 9.71 -9.52
CA ARG A 12 -1.01 8.31 -9.93
C ARG A 12 -0.46 7.47 -8.78
N ASP A 13 0.56 7.94 -8.10
CA ASP A 13 1.20 7.20 -7.00
C ASP A 13 0.25 7.03 -5.81
N ARG A 14 -0.52 8.06 -5.46
CA ARG A 14 -1.59 7.93 -4.44
C ARG A 14 -2.64 6.90 -4.81
N LYS A 15 -3.13 6.93 -6.06
CA LYS A 15 -4.10 5.93 -6.54
C LYS A 15 -3.53 4.53 -6.52
N LEU A 16 -2.24 4.37 -6.82
CA LEU A 16 -1.59 3.08 -6.71
C LEU A 16 -1.46 2.65 -5.25
N ALA A 17 -1.06 3.55 -4.35
CA ALA A 17 -0.98 3.30 -2.91
C ALA A 17 -2.32 2.85 -2.33
N GLU A 18 -3.42 3.54 -2.66
CA GLU A 18 -4.78 3.16 -2.25
C GLU A 18 -5.12 1.71 -2.67
N ARG A 19 -4.80 1.34 -3.93
CA ARG A 19 -5.01 -0.04 -4.40
C ARG A 19 -4.16 -1.06 -3.65
N GLN A 20 -2.93 -0.71 -3.27
CA GLN A 20 -2.09 -1.60 -2.47
C GLN A 20 -2.66 -1.76 -1.06
N LEU A 21 -3.18 -0.69 -0.44
CA LEU A 21 -3.85 -0.76 0.86
C LEU A 21 -5.12 -1.60 0.81
N ASP A 22 -5.93 -1.47 -0.23
CA ASP A 22 -7.13 -2.31 -0.43
C ASP A 22 -6.74 -3.79 -0.56
N ALA A 23 -5.68 -4.08 -1.32
CA ALA A 23 -5.14 -5.43 -1.45
C ALA A 23 -4.57 -5.95 -0.12
N ALA A 24 -3.89 -5.11 0.65
CA ALA A 24 -3.38 -5.46 1.97
C ALA A 24 -4.52 -5.79 2.93
N ARG A 25 -5.60 -5.01 2.91
CA ARG A 25 -6.80 -5.25 3.71
C ARG A 25 -7.42 -6.61 3.40
N LEU A 26 -7.53 -6.98 2.11
CA LEU A 26 -7.98 -8.31 1.72
C LEU A 26 -7.07 -9.40 2.30
N ARG A 27 -5.75 -9.20 2.31
CA ARG A 27 -4.80 -10.15 2.92
C ARG A 27 -4.99 -10.26 4.43
N ARG A 28 -5.21 -9.15 5.14
CA ARG A 28 -5.54 -9.15 6.58
C ARG A 28 -6.86 -9.88 6.87
N ASP A 29 -7.86 -9.74 6.00
CA ASP A 29 -9.12 -10.46 6.14
C ASP A 29 -8.94 -11.99 5.96
N LEU A 30 -8.10 -12.39 5.00
CA LEU A 30 -7.71 -13.79 4.78
C LEU A 30 -6.88 -14.34 5.95
N GLU A 31 -5.94 -13.55 6.49
CA GLU A 31 -5.20 -13.87 7.71
C GLU A 31 -6.17 -14.17 8.87
N ALA A 32 -7.13 -13.28 9.11
CA ALA A 32 -8.11 -13.44 10.17
C ALA A 32 -8.97 -14.70 9.97
N MET A 33 -9.31 -15.04 8.71
CA MET A 33 -10.00 -16.28 8.38
C MET A 33 -9.13 -17.51 8.66
N ALA A 34 -7.90 -17.54 8.16
CA ALA A 34 -6.95 -18.65 8.38
C ALA A 34 -6.72 -18.88 9.87
N ARG A 35 -6.54 -17.81 10.65
CA ARG A 35 -6.41 -17.87 12.12
C ARG A 35 -7.62 -18.52 12.77
N ARG A 36 -8.84 -18.11 12.39
CA ARG A 36 -10.08 -18.70 12.92
C ARG A 36 -10.19 -20.19 12.57
N ASN A 37 -9.84 -20.58 11.35
CA ASN A 37 -9.91 -21.99 10.93
C ASN A 37 -8.86 -22.84 11.65
N ALA A 38 -7.62 -22.35 11.79
CA ALA A 38 -6.56 -23.02 12.56
C ALA A 38 -6.95 -23.28 14.03
N MET A 39 -7.78 -22.42 14.62
CA MET A 39 -8.30 -22.60 15.99
C MET A 39 -9.46 -23.60 16.06
N ARG A 40 -10.22 -23.77 14.98
CA ARG A 40 -11.40 -24.63 14.93
C ARG A 40 -11.08 -26.08 14.56
N THR A 41 -10.09 -26.30 13.71
CA THR A 41 -9.71 -27.66 13.30
C THR A 41 -8.89 -28.36 14.38
N SER A 42 -9.20 -29.63 14.62
CA SER A 42 -8.42 -30.55 15.46
C SER A 42 -7.46 -31.41 14.65
N ASP A 43 -7.56 -31.39 13.31
CA ASP A 43 -6.65 -32.11 12.44
C ASP A 43 -5.28 -31.39 12.40
N PRO A 44 -4.19 -32.05 12.85
CA PRO A 44 -2.86 -31.43 12.87
C PRO A 44 -2.33 -31.07 11.47
N VAL A 45 -2.73 -31.80 10.42
CA VAL A 45 -2.32 -31.52 9.03
C VAL A 45 -3.03 -30.27 8.53
N GLU A 46 -4.35 -30.22 8.68
CA GLU A 46 -5.15 -29.06 8.28
C GLU A 46 -4.74 -27.80 9.06
N LYS A 47 -4.51 -27.93 10.37
CA LYS A 47 -4.02 -26.84 11.22
C LYS A 47 -2.71 -26.28 10.72
N ARG A 48 -1.79 -27.14 10.28
CA ARG A 48 -0.50 -26.72 9.73
C ARG A 48 -0.67 -25.90 8.46
N TRP A 49 -1.52 -26.34 7.53
CA TRP A 49 -1.82 -25.58 6.31
C TRP A 49 -2.38 -24.20 6.62
N TRP A 50 -3.34 -24.10 7.55
CA TRP A 50 -3.87 -22.80 7.97
C TRP A 50 -2.81 -21.88 8.57
N LEU A 51 -1.85 -22.42 9.32
CA LEU A 51 -0.75 -21.63 9.90
C LEU A 51 0.26 -21.19 8.83
N GLU A 52 0.54 -22.02 7.83
CA GLU A 52 1.39 -21.67 6.69
C GLU A 52 0.74 -20.57 5.84
N ASP A 53 -0.55 -20.69 5.53
CA ASP A 53 -1.33 -19.65 4.83
C ASP A 53 -1.38 -18.34 5.61
N LEU A 54 -1.57 -18.41 6.93
CA LEU A 54 -1.57 -17.24 7.82
C LEU A 54 -0.27 -16.45 7.69
N ALA A 55 0.89 -17.12 7.76
CA ALA A 55 2.18 -16.45 7.61
C ALA A 55 2.33 -15.79 6.23
N GLY A 56 1.87 -16.46 5.17
CA GLY A 56 1.87 -15.91 3.81
C GLY A 56 1.00 -14.67 3.65
N TYR A 57 -0.19 -14.67 4.27
CA TYR A 57 -1.09 -13.51 4.24
C TYR A 57 -0.54 -12.32 5.04
N VAL A 58 0.04 -12.55 6.23
CA VAL A 58 0.69 -11.51 7.03
C VAL A 58 1.81 -10.85 6.24
N ALA A 59 2.77 -11.66 5.76
CA ALA A 59 3.92 -11.15 5.04
C ALA A 59 3.51 -10.35 3.79
N LYS A 60 2.49 -10.84 3.06
CA LYS A 60 2.01 -10.12 1.88
C LYS A 60 1.28 -8.83 2.22
N ALA A 61 0.52 -8.79 3.30
CA ALA A 61 -0.14 -7.56 3.74
C ALA A 61 0.90 -6.49 4.10
N GLU A 62 1.94 -6.86 4.86
CA GLU A 62 3.03 -5.96 5.25
C GLU A 62 3.78 -5.40 4.05
N GLU A 63 4.14 -6.24 3.07
CA GLU A 63 4.79 -5.79 1.83
C GLU A 63 3.95 -4.74 1.08
N LEU A 64 2.63 -4.97 1.00
CA LEU A 64 1.70 -4.06 0.32
C LEU A 64 1.54 -2.74 1.09
N GLU A 65 1.46 -2.81 2.42
CA GLU A 65 1.38 -1.65 3.32
C GLU A 65 2.65 -0.78 3.21
N GLU A 66 3.84 -1.40 3.22
CA GLU A 66 5.12 -0.72 3.04
C GLU A 66 5.23 -0.05 1.67
N TYR A 67 4.82 -0.75 0.61
CA TYR A 67 4.85 -0.19 -0.73
C TYR A 67 3.87 0.98 -0.88
N ALA A 68 2.67 0.88 -0.31
CA ALA A 68 1.72 1.99 -0.27
C ALA A 68 2.29 3.21 0.47
N PHE A 69 2.95 2.98 1.60
CA PHE A 69 3.61 4.03 2.36
C PHE A 69 4.69 4.73 1.53
N PHE A 70 5.53 3.96 0.82
CA PHE A 70 6.55 4.50 -0.07
C PHE A 70 5.96 5.36 -1.19
N LEU A 71 4.91 4.90 -1.87
CA LEU A 71 4.22 5.64 -2.93
C LEU A 71 3.61 6.95 -2.40
N ASN A 72 3.01 6.93 -1.22
CA ASN A 72 2.45 8.14 -0.61
C ASN A 72 3.53 9.17 -0.28
N GLN A 73 4.70 8.73 0.20
CA GLN A 73 5.84 9.64 0.44
C GLN A 73 6.36 10.25 -0.87
N GLN A 74 6.47 9.47 -1.94
CA GLN A 74 6.86 9.98 -3.26
C GLN A 74 5.87 11.03 -3.77
N ALA A 75 4.57 10.72 -3.73
CA ALA A 75 3.53 11.66 -4.13
C ALA A 75 3.60 12.99 -3.36
N ALA A 76 3.81 12.93 -2.04
CA ALA A 76 3.96 14.13 -1.22
C ALA A 76 5.21 14.96 -1.59
N ALA A 77 6.32 14.30 -1.91
CA ALA A 77 7.54 14.95 -2.36
C ALA A 77 7.36 15.65 -3.71
N GLU A 78 6.68 15.00 -4.65
CA GLU A 78 6.39 15.54 -5.98
C GLU A 78 5.44 16.74 -5.92
N GLU A 79 4.39 16.69 -5.10
CA GLU A 79 3.51 17.84 -4.88
C GLU A 79 4.24 19.02 -4.26
N SER A 80 5.11 18.75 -3.29
CA SER A 80 5.95 19.78 -2.68
C SER A 80 6.87 20.42 -3.72
N ARG A 81 7.46 19.60 -4.61
CA ARG A 81 8.31 20.09 -5.71
C ARG A 81 7.50 20.92 -6.72
N ALA A 82 6.32 20.44 -7.12
CA ALA A 82 5.41 21.16 -8.01
C ALA A 82 5.02 22.53 -7.45
N THR A 83 4.71 22.58 -6.14
CA THR A 83 4.36 23.83 -5.44
C THR A 83 5.51 24.83 -5.42
N ARG A 84 6.73 24.39 -5.08
CA ARG A 84 7.92 25.25 -5.11
C ARG A 84 8.21 25.78 -6.51
N LEU A 85 8.06 24.95 -7.54
CA LEU A 85 8.26 25.37 -8.94
C LEU A 85 7.21 26.40 -9.37
N GLN A 86 5.94 26.19 -9.02
CA GLN A 86 4.88 27.16 -9.33
C GLN A 86 5.15 28.52 -8.68
N ALA A 87 5.54 28.52 -7.41
CA ALA A 87 5.89 29.75 -6.70
C ALA A 87 7.07 30.48 -7.36
N ALA A 88 8.11 29.73 -7.75
CA ALA A 88 9.28 30.30 -8.44
C ALA A 88 8.93 30.87 -9.83
N LEU A 89 8.01 30.24 -10.58
CA LEU A 89 7.51 30.79 -11.84
C LEU A 89 6.71 32.07 -11.62
N ASN A 90 5.81 32.06 -10.63
CA ASN A 90 4.97 33.22 -10.32
C ASN A 90 5.78 34.42 -9.80
N ALA A 91 6.92 34.19 -9.13
CA ALA A 91 7.78 35.27 -8.65
C ALA A 91 8.67 35.90 -9.75
N ARG A 92 8.74 35.28 -10.93
CA ARG A 92 9.54 35.74 -12.07
C ARG A 92 8.70 36.43 -13.15
N ASN A 93 7.38 36.34 -13.05
CA ASN A 93 6.39 37.03 -13.87
C ASN A 93 5.82 38.21 -13.08
#